data_AF-A0A8T3MTE8-F1
#
_entry.id   AF-A0A8T3MTE8-F1
#
_cell.length_a   1.000
_cell.length_b   1.000
_cell.length_c   1.000
_cell.angle_alpha   90.00
_cell.angle_beta   90.00
_cell.angle_gamma   90.00
#
_symmetry.space_group_name_H-M   'P 1'
#
loop_
_entity.id
_entity.type
_entity.pdbx_description
1 polymer ?
#
loop_
_entity_poly.entity_id
_entity_poly.type
_entity_poly.pdbx_seq_one_letter_code
_entity_poly.pdbx_strand_id
1 'polypeptide(L)'
;MRVLAAAIVALLAGAAGLLLRRRPPRDAAAQAELDQAVAGVDRELAANLELTTMFDQTRQAFVMENGQFAIHGVVLEREVPNAHRQAAALYARIPDTESAMERRGPANTLKDEDRLLVEGWEGDARTVQITLRAAATASPPSPLDRLIARLTARRWSD
;
A
#
# COMPACT_ATOMS: atom_id res chain seq x y z
N MET A 1 -1.18 -52.38 8.01
CA MET A 1 -1.03 -52.01 6.57
C MET A 1 -1.74 -50.69 6.19
N ARG A 2 -2.97 -50.42 6.64
CA ARG A 2 -3.73 -49.19 6.29
C ARG A 2 -3.14 -47.88 6.83
N VAL A 3 -2.54 -47.91 8.02
CA VAL A 3 -1.93 -46.73 8.65
C VAL A 3 -0.66 -46.29 7.93
N LEU A 4 0.11 -47.24 7.39
CA LEU A 4 1.34 -46.96 6.63
C LEU A 4 1.03 -46.30 5.27
N ALA A 5 -0.04 -46.73 4.61
CA ALA A 5 -0.49 -46.14 3.34
C ALA A 5 -0.98 -44.69 3.53
N ALA A 6 -1.70 -44.40 4.62
CA ALA A 6 -2.17 -43.05 4.94
C ALA A 6 -1.01 -42.09 5.27
N ALA A 7 0.01 -42.56 5.98
CA ALA A 7 1.19 -41.76 6.30
C ALA A 7 2.02 -41.41 5.04
N ILE A 8 2.14 -42.35 4.09
CA ILE A 8 2.85 -42.12 2.82
C ILE A 8 2.09 -41.13 1.94
N VAL A 9 0.75 -41.22 1.87
CA VAL A 9 -0.07 -40.25 1.13
C VAL A 9 0.00 -38.86 1.76
N ALA A 10 0.01 -38.76 3.10
CA ALA A 10 0.17 -37.49 3.81
C ALA A 10 1.56 -36.86 3.59
N LEU A 11 2.63 -37.67 3.58
CA LEU A 11 3.99 -37.21 3.28
C LEU A 11 4.15 -36.76 1.82
N LEU A 12 3.56 -37.49 0.87
CA LEU A 12 3.58 -37.12 -0.55
C LEU A 12 2.73 -35.87 -0.83
N ALA A 13 1.58 -35.71 -0.16
CA ALA A 13 0.76 -34.51 -0.25
C ALA A 13 1.44 -33.29 0.41
N GLY A 14 2.14 -33.49 1.53
CA GLY A 14 2.93 -32.45 2.20
C GLY A 14 4.13 -31.98 1.37
N ALA A 15 4.84 -32.91 0.74
CA ALA A 15 5.97 -32.60 -0.15
C ALA A 15 5.52 -31.94 -1.46
N ALA A 16 4.42 -32.42 -2.06
CA ALA A 16 3.81 -31.79 -3.24
C ALA A 16 3.28 -30.38 -2.91
N GLY A 17 2.68 -30.17 -1.74
CA GLY A 17 2.23 -28.86 -1.26
C GLY A 17 3.37 -27.86 -1.01
N LEU A 18 4.55 -28.33 -0.61
CA LEU A 18 5.75 -27.49 -0.44
C LEU A 18 6.39 -27.12 -1.79
N LEU A 19 6.37 -28.04 -2.76
CA LEU A 19 6.93 -27.84 -4.10
C LEU A 19 6.00 -27.02 -5.02
N LEU A 20 4.69 -27.18 -4.92
CA LEU A 20 3.70 -26.40 -5.68
C LEU A 20 3.49 -24.97 -5.14
N ARG A 21 4.00 -24.67 -3.94
CA ARG A 21 3.96 -23.32 -3.34
C ARG A 21 4.99 -22.35 -3.91
N ARG A 22 6.01 -22.84 -4.63
CA ARG A 22 7.00 -22.00 -5.30
C ARG A 22 6.60 -21.78 -6.76
N ARG A 23 5.72 -20.81 -6.98
CA ARG A 23 5.66 -20.11 -8.26
C ARG A 23 6.95 -19.31 -8.46
N PRO A 24 7.36 -19.02 -9.72
CA PRO A 24 8.52 -18.19 -9.93
C PRO A 24 8.25 -16.82 -9.30
N PRO A 25 9.22 -16.28 -8.55
CA PRO A 25 9.15 -14.90 -8.07
C PRO A 25 8.93 -13.94 -9.25
N ARG A 26 8.57 -12.68 -8.96
CA ARG A 26 8.74 -11.61 -9.96
C ARG A 26 10.14 -11.76 -10.55
N ASP A 27 10.27 -11.55 -11.87
CA ASP A 27 11.61 -11.53 -12.44
C ASP A 27 12.43 -10.41 -11.77
N ALA A 28 13.76 -10.55 -11.80
CA ALA A 28 14.63 -9.65 -11.06
C ALA A 28 14.49 -8.19 -11.51
N ALA A 29 14.15 -7.96 -12.77
CA ALA A 29 13.98 -6.61 -13.32
C ALA A 29 12.68 -5.97 -12.81
N ALA A 30 11.57 -6.70 -12.85
CA ALA A 30 10.28 -6.26 -12.33
C ALA A 30 10.34 -6.04 -10.81
N GLN A 31 11.07 -6.87 -10.08
CA GLN A 31 11.28 -6.66 -8.65
C GLN A 31 12.12 -5.40 -8.38
N ALA A 32 13.21 -5.18 -9.12
CA ALA A 32 14.04 -3.99 -8.96
C ALA A 32 13.27 -2.70 -9.31
N GLU A 33 12.44 -2.73 -10.36
CA GLU A 33 11.58 -1.61 -10.75
C GLU A 33 10.53 -1.31 -9.67
N LEU A 34 9.91 -2.36 -9.09
CA LEU A 34 8.99 -2.22 -7.96
C LEU A 34 9.67 -1.66 -6.72
N ASP A 35 10.86 -2.15 -6.37
CA ASP A 35 11.61 -1.68 -5.20
C ASP A 35 11.98 -0.20 -5.36
N GLN A 36 12.39 0.22 -6.57
CA GLN A 36 12.63 1.62 -6.88
C GLN A 36 11.36 2.46 -6.74
N ALA A 37 10.25 1.99 -7.32
CA ALA A 37 8.96 2.68 -7.25
C ALA A 37 8.48 2.87 -5.81
N VAL A 38 8.54 1.81 -5.01
CA VAL A 38 8.16 1.85 -3.59
C VAL A 38 9.10 2.76 -2.81
N ALA A 39 10.41 2.69 -3.01
CA ALA A 39 11.35 3.56 -2.31
C ALA A 39 11.18 5.05 -2.68
N GLY A 40 10.81 5.35 -3.93
CA GLY A 40 10.50 6.72 -4.36
C GLY A 40 9.29 7.28 -3.61
N VAL A 41 8.16 6.58 -3.66
CA VAL A 41 6.92 6.99 -2.97
C VAL A 41 7.09 7.00 -1.45
N ASP A 42 7.84 6.05 -0.89
CA ASP A 42 8.08 5.97 0.55
C ASP A 42 8.85 7.20 1.08
N ARG A 43 9.86 7.66 0.35
CA ARG A 43 10.62 8.88 0.69
C ARG A 43 9.76 10.14 0.55
N GLU A 44 8.95 10.23 -0.49
CA GLU A 44 8.01 11.35 -0.68
C GLU A 44 6.99 11.42 0.46
N LEU A 45 6.38 10.28 0.84
CA LEU A 45 5.47 10.22 1.98
C LEU A 45 6.17 10.59 3.30
N ALA A 46 7.43 10.18 3.48
CA ALA A 46 8.22 10.57 4.65
C ALA A 46 8.46 12.08 4.70
N ALA A 47 8.81 12.71 3.57
CA ALA A 47 8.98 14.15 3.48
C ALA A 47 7.67 14.90 3.77
N ASN A 48 6.55 14.45 3.22
CA ASN A 48 5.24 15.06 3.50
C ASN A 48 4.81 14.92 4.97
N LEU A 49 5.09 13.79 5.61
CA LEU A 49 4.86 13.62 7.05
C LEU A 49 5.75 14.53 7.91
N GLU A 50 6.97 14.82 7.44
CA GLU A 50 7.83 15.82 8.08
C GLU A 50 7.23 17.23 7.92
N LEU A 51 6.72 17.57 6.73
CA LEU A 51 6.04 18.85 6.49
C LEU A 51 4.80 19.01 7.38
N THR A 52 4.00 17.96 7.60
CA THR A 52 2.84 18.04 8.51
C THR A 52 3.28 18.21 9.97
N THR A 53 4.36 17.54 10.38
CA THR A 53 4.98 17.73 11.69
C THR A 53 5.49 19.17 11.85
N MET A 54 6.12 19.73 10.83
CA MET A 54 6.55 21.13 10.82
C MET A 54 5.36 22.09 10.87
N PHE A 55 4.26 21.80 10.15
CA PHE A 55 3.02 22.58 10.21
C PHE A 55 2.47 22.69 11.63
N ASP A 56 2.54 21.62 12.43
CA ASP A 56 2.10 21.63 13.83
C ASP A 56 2.97 22.53 14.72
N GLN A 57 4.26 22.62 14.41
CA GLN A 57 5.24 23.42 15.14
C GLN A 57 5.21 24.90 14.72
N THR A 58 5.35 25.18 13.43
CA THR A 58 5.54 26.53 12.87
C THR A 58 4.23 27.27 12.66
N ARG A 59 3.15 26.51 12.58
CA ARG A 59 1.83 27.02 12.21
C ARG A 59 1.75 27.61 10.78
N GLN A 60 2.67 27.25 9.90
CA GLN A 60 2.67 27.64 8.49
C GLN A 60 2.17 26.50 7.61
N ALA A 61 1.30 26.81 6.64
CA ALA A 61 0.84 25.85 5.65
C ALA A 61 1.99 25.46 4.71
N PHE A 62 1.98 24.21 4.24
CA PHE A 62 2.95 23.67 3.30
C PHE A 62 2.22 23.00 2.14
N VAL A 63 2.90 22.97 0.99
CA VAL A 63 2.47 22.21 -0.18
C VAL A 63 3.14 20.85 -0.12
N MET A 64 2.35 19.79 -0.25
CA MET A 64 2.82 18.41 -0.24
C MET A 64 3.32 17.99 -1.63
N GLU A 65 4.33 17.15 -1.64
CA GLU A 65 4.91 16.58 -2.86
C GLU A 65 4.10 15.39 -3.38
N ASN A 66 4.01 15.24 -4.70
CA ASN A 66 3.33 14.11 -5.37
C ASN A 66 4.05 13.62 -6.64
N GLY A 67 5.28 14.08 -6.87
CA GLY A 67 6.04 13.82 -8.09
C GLY A 67 6.46 12.36 -8.21
N GLN A 68 6.92 11.74 -7.13
CA GLN A 68 7.31 10.32 -7.10
C GLN A 68 6.11 9.42 -7.35
N PHE A 69 4.96 9.73 -6.75
CA PHE A 69 3.74 8.98 -7.04
C PHE A 69 3.30 9.12 -8.50
N ALA A 70 3.39 10.31 -9.09
CA ALA A 70 3.09 10.52 -10.51
C ALA A 70 4.06 9.75 -11.43
N ILE A 71 5.35 9.71 -11.10
CA ILE A 71 6.38 9.00 -11.88
C ILE A 71 6.21 7.48 -11.78
N HIS A 72 5.95 6.96 -10.58
CA HIS A 72 5.96 5.53 -10.30
C HIS A 72 4.59 4.86 -10.27
N GLY A 73 3.49 5.63 -10.39
CA GLY A 73 2.13 5.14 -10.29
C GLY A 73 1.82 3.96 -11.21
N VAL A 74 2.29 4.00 -12.46
CA VAL A 74 2.08 2.91 -13.44
C VAL A 74 2.73 1.60 -13.00
N VAL A 75 3.93 1.66 -12.41
CA VAL A 75 4.61 0.47 -11.87
C VAL A 75 3.83 -0.09 -10.70
N LEU A 76 3.39 0.77 -9.79
CA LEU A 76 2.62 0.36 -8.61
C LEU A 76 1.27 -0.23 -9.01
N GLU A 77 0.59 0.35 -9.99
CA GLU A 77 -0.68 -0.16 -10.51
C GLU A 77 -0.52 -1.56 -11.11
N ARG A 78 0.55 -1.76 -11.89
CA ARG A 78 0.85 -3.03 -12.53
C ARG A 78 1.22 -4.13 -11.52
N GLU A 79 2.10 -3.81 -10.59
CA GLU A 79 2.74 -4.82 -9.72
C GLU A 79 2.01 -5.04 -8.38
N VAL A 80 1.38 -3.99 -7.84
CA VAL A 80 0.76 -3.97 -6.51
C VAL A 80 -0.57 -3.17 -6.52
N PRO A 81 -1.55 -3.53 -7.37
CA PRO A 81 -2.75 -2.72 -7.65
C PRO A 81 -3.57 -2.35 -6.40
N ASN A 82 -3.61 -3.21 -5.39
CA ASN A 82 -4.30 -2.92 -4.13
C ASN A 82 -3.62 -1.82 -3.31
N ALA A 83 -2.29 -1.82 -3.26
CA ALA A 83 -1.51 -0.80 -2.57
C ALA A 83 -1.54 0.51 -3.37
N HIS A 84 -1.47 0.42 -4.72
CA HIS A 84 -1.65 1.55 -5.60
C HIS A 84 -2.99 2.27 -5.38
N ARG A 85 -4.11 1.55 -5.31
CA ARG A 85 -5.42 2.19 -5.06
C ARG A 85 -5.48 2.95 -3.74
N GLN A 86 -4.85 2.42 -2.69
CA GLN A 86 -4.79 3.10 -1.39
C GLN A 86 -3.92 4.35 -1.47
N ALA A 87 -2.76 4.26 -2.11
CA ALA A 87 -1.91 5.42 -2.36
C ALA A 87 -2.64 6.47 -3.20
N ALA A 88 -3.26 6.09 -4.32
CA ALA A 88 -4.03 7.00 -5.17
C ALA A 88 -5.13 7.75 -4.40
N ALA A 89 -5.87 7.05 -3.54
CA ALA A 89 -6.88 7.67 -2.69
C ALA A 89 -6.30 8.67 -1.68
N LEU A 90 -5.13 8.37 -1.09
CA LEU A 90 -4.40 9.29 -0.21
C LEU A 90 -3.92 10.54 -0.96
N TYR A 91 -3.26 10.36 -2.10
CA TYR A 91 -2.73 11.47 -2.91
C TYR A 91 -3.85 12.37 -3.45
N ALA A 92 -5.02 11.81 -3.77
CA ALA A 92 -6.19 12.58 -4.19
C ALA A 92 -6.72 13.54 -3.11
N ARG A 93 -6.42 13.29 -1.83
CA ARG A 93 -6.84 14.14 -0.70
C ARG A 93 -5.86 15.26 -0.35
N ILE A 94 -4.69 15.32 -0.98
CA ILE A 94 -3.69 16.36 -0.72
C ILE A 94 -4.30 17.77 -0.80
N PRO A 95 -5.06 18.15 -1.85
CA PRO A 95 -5.60 19.51 -1.95
C PRO A 95 -6.53 19.88 -0.79
N ASP A 96 -7.33 18.93 -0.29
CA ASP A 96 -8.23 19.16 0.84
C ASP A 96 -7.43 19.36 2.13
N THR A 97 -6.36 18.58 2.30
CA THR A 97 -5.45 18.68 3.44
C THR A 97 -4.66 19.99 3.43
N GLU A 98 -4.12 20.40 2.29
CA GLU A 98 -3.43 21.69 2.12
C GLU A 98 -4.38 22.86 2.38
N SER A 99 -5.59 22.81 1.82
CA SER A 99 -6.61 23.83 2.05
C SER A 99 -7.02 23.90 3.53
N ALA A 100 -7.05 22.77 4.23
CA ALA A 100 -7.30 22.73 5.67
C ALA A 100 -6.18 23.43 6.46
N MET A 101 -4.92 23.22 6.06
CA MET A 101 -3.78 23.93 6.65
C MET A 101 -3.85 25.44 6.43
N GLU A 102 -4.29 25.88 5.24
CA GLU A 102 -4.43 27.29 4.87
C GLU A 102 -5.57 28.00 5.63
N ARG A 103 -6.69 27.31 5.89
CA ARG A 103 -7.88 27.86 6.56
C ARG A 103 -7.72 28.19 8.05
N ARG A 104 -6.48 28.26 8.56
CA ARG A 104 -6.23 28.56 9.98
C ARG A 104 -6.96 29.83 10.44
N GLY A 105 -7.55 29.74 11.63
CA GLY A 105 -8.28 30.84 12.23
C GLY A 105 -7.37 31.95 12.78
N PRO A 106 -7.94 33.10 13.16
CA PRO A 106 -7.22 34.32 13.55
C PRO A 106 -6.33 34.20 14.79
N ALA A 107 -6.46 33.13 15.57
CA ALA A 107 -5.63 32.85 16.75
C ALA A 107 -4.60 31.73 16.53
N ASN A 108 -4.24 31.43 15.27
CA ASN A 108 -3.44 30.24 14.88
C ASN A 108 -4.07 28.90 15.28
N THR A 109 -5.37 28.91 15.53
CA THR A 109 -6.15 27.73 15.90
C THR A 109 -6.70 27.06 14.65
N LEU A 110 -6.43 25.77 14.51
CA LEU A 110 -7.03 24.93 13.49
C LEU A 110 -8.38 24.44 14.01
N LYS A 111 -9.44 24.63 13.23
CA LYS A 111 -10.76 24.08 13.57
C LYS A 111 -10.67 22.56 13.65
N ASP A 112 -11.54 21.95 14.45
CA ASP A 112 -11.54 20.49 14.62
C ASP A 112 -11.78 19.75 13.29
N GLU A 113 -12.63 20.29 12.42
CA GLU A 113 -12.86 19.75 11.06
C GLU A 113 -11.58 19.72 10.22
N ASP A 114 -10.82 20.80 10.18
CA ASP A 114 -9.57 20.91 9.44
C ASP A 114 -8.47 20.05 10.08
N ARG A 115 -8.47 19.94 11.42
CA ARG A 115 -7.55 19.07 12.15
C ARG A 115 -7.74 17.60 11.79
N LEU A 116 -8.99 17.14 11.73
CA LEU A 116 -9.31 15.77 11.32
C LEU A 116 -8.83 15.45 9.90
N LEU A 117 -8.87 16.43 8.99
CA LEU A 117 -8.36 16.26 7.62
C LEU A 117 -6.83 16.08 7.60
N VAL A 118 -6.11 16.88 8.38
CA VAL A 118 -4.64 16.78 8.49
C VAL A 118 -4.24 15.48 9.19
N GLU A 119 -4.72 15.23 10.40
CA GLU A 119 -4.39 14.03 11.19
C GLU A 119 -4.81 12.74 10.47
N GLY A 120 -5.98 12.75 9.83
CA GLY A 120 -6.45 11.62 9.02
C GLY A 120 -5.55 11.35 7.82
N TRP A 121 -5.08 12.40 7.13
CA TRP A 121 -4.11 12.25 6.05
C TRP A 121 -2.79 11.64 6.54
N GLU A 122 -2.27 12.08 7.69
CA GLU A 122 -1.03 11.51 8.22
C GLU A 122 -1.16 10.03 8.62
N GLY A 123 -2.28 9.67 9.26
CA GLY A 123 -2.56 8.29 9.65
C GLY A 123 -2.63 7.37 8.43
N ASP A 124 -3.30 7.83 7.39
CA ASP A 124 -3.42 7.09 6.12
C ASP A 124 -2.08 7.03 5.38
N ALA A 125 -1.26 8.10 5.41
CA ALA A 125 0.08 8.10 4.84
C ALA A 125 1.00 7.04 5.48
N ARG A 126 1.00 6.92 6.81
CA ARG A 126 1.75 5.87 7.53
C ARG A 126 1.23 4.47 7.16
N THR A 127 -0.09 4.32 7.03
CA THR A 127 -0.73 3.06 6.62
C THR A 127 -0.35 2.67 5.18
N VAL A 128 -0.32 3.63 4.26
CA VAL A 128 0.11 3.43 2.87
C VAL A 128 1.58 3.05 2.80
N GLN A 129 2.48 3.70 3.55
CA GLN A 129 3.89 3.31 3.63
C GLN A 129 4.05 1.84 4.06
N ILE A 130 3.38 1.44 5.14
CA ILE A 130 3.40 0.06 5.63
C ILE A 130 2.90 -0.90 4.54
N THR A 131 1.78 -0.54 3.90
CA THR A 131 1.15 -1.37 2.86
C THR A 131 2.04 -1.54 1.64
N LEU A 132 2.67 -0.46 1.16
CA LEU A 132 3.58 -0.50 0.01
C LEU A 132 4.82 -1.35 0.30
N ARG A 133 5.45 -1.15 1.45
CA ARG A 133 6.61 -1.96 1.89
C ARG A 133 6.27 -3.44 2.03
N ALA A 134 5.10 -3.75 2.61
CA ALA A 134 4.62 -5.13 2.70
C ALA A 134 4.33 -5.73 1.32
N ALA A 135 3.73 -4.96 0.40
CA ALA A 135 3.41 -5.43 -0.95
C ALA A 135 4.66 -5.67 -1.81
N ALA A 136 5.73 -4.88 -1.62
CA ALA A 136 7.01 -5.08 -2.29
C ALA A 136 7.67 -6.40 -1.92
N THR A 137 7.56 -6.80 -0.65
CA THR A 137 8.15 -8.02 -0.10
C THR A 137 7.23 -9.25 -0.22
N ALA A 138 5.94 -9.04 -0.47
CA ALA A 138 4.98 -10.11 -0.65
C ALA A 138 5.23 -10.89 -1.95
N SER A 139 5.12 -12.22 -1.86
CA SER A 139 5.10 -13.08 -3.04
C SER A 139 3.81 -12.84 -3.85
N PRO A 140 3.88 -12.80 -5.19
CA PRO A 140 2.70 -12.57 -6.02
C PRO A 140 1.65 -13.70 -5.85
N PRO A 141 0.34 -13.39 -5.97
CA PRO A 141 -0.72 -14.35 -5.72
C PRO A 141 -0.65 -15.55 -6.69
N SER A 142 -0.86 -16.74 -6.13
CA SER A 142 -0.84 -17.99 -6.87
C SER A 142 -2.01 -18.05 -7.88
N PRO A 143 -2.00 -18.96 -8.87
CA PRO A 143 -3.10 -19.04 -9.83
C PRO A 143 -4.38 -19.52 -9.14
N LEU A 144 -4.21 -20.29 -8.06
CA LEU A 144 -5.27 -20.79 -7.22
C LEU A 144 -5.90 -19.65 -6.42
N ASP A 145 -5.11 -18.71 -5.89
CA ASP A 145 -5.63 -17.50 -5.23
C ASP A 145 -6.44 -16.63 -6.19
N ARG A 146 -5.97 -16.48 -7.43
CA ARG A 146 -6.69 -15.74 -8.49
C ARG A 146 -7.98 -16.45 -8.90
N LEU A 147 -7.99 -17.79 -8.94
CA LEU A 147 -9.18 -18.58 -9.21
C LEU A 147 -10.18 -18.48 -8.07
N ILE A 148 -9.74 -18.63 -6.80
CA ILE A 148 -10.59 -18.46 -5.62
C ILE A 148 -11.20 -17.07 -5.62
N ALA A 149 -10.42 -16.02 -5.84
CA ALA A 149 -10.90 -14.64 -5.90
C ALA A 149 -11.99 -14.44 -6.98
N ARG A 150 -11.85 -15.09 -8.14
CA ARG A 150 -12.89 -15.07 -9.18
C ARG A 150 -14.16 -15.80 -8.76
N LEU A 151 -14.02 -16.94 -8.10
CA LEU A 151 -15.16 -17.75 -7.63
C LEU A 151 -15.89 -17.05 -6.48
N THR A 152 -15.17 -16.41 -5.56
CA THR A 152 -15.78 -15.63 -4.48
C THR A 152 -16.40 -14.34 -5.00
N ALA A 153 -15.76 -13.61 -5.92
CA ALA A 153 -16.38 -12.42 -6.52
C ALA A 153 -17.70 -12.73 -7.23
N ARG A 154 -17.80 -13.90 -7.87
CA ARG A 154 -19.03 -14.34 -8.58
C ARG A 154 -20.14 -14.80 -7.65
N ARG A 155 -19.81 -15.24 -6.43
CA ARG A 155 -20.78 -15.71 -5.42
C ARG A 155 -21.51 -14.56 -4.70
N TRP A 156 -20.99 -13.34 -4.79
CA TRP A 156 -21.56 -12.15 -4.12
C TRP A 156 -22.27 -11.23 -5.11
N SER A 157 -22.42 -11.65 -6.37
CA SER A 157 -23.11 -10.94 -7.45
C SER A 157 -24.45 -11.57 -7.84
N ASP A 158 -24.95 -12.52 -7.03
CA ASP A 158 -26.30 -13.11 -7.10
C ASP A 158 -27.07 -12.76 -5.82
#